data_AF-A0A3C0B9U9-F1
#
_entry.id   AF-A0A3C0B9U9-F1
#
_cell.length_a   1.000
_cell.length_b   1.000
_cell.length_c   1.000
_cell.angle_alpha   90.00
_cell.angle_beta   90.00
_cell.angle_gamma   90.00
#
_symmetry.space_group_name_H-M   'P 1'
#
loop_
_entity.id
_entity.type
_entity.pdbx_description
1 polymer ?
#
loop_
_entity_poly.entity_id
_entity_poly.type
_entity_poly.pdbx_seq_one_letter_code
_entity_poly.pdbx_strand_id
1 'polypeptide(L)' 'MGKSQAKRTGYVITISIIITYIIVKIVYKLTGFYYNFDEGLLNIKLLIDLSLWAVVFIAVNFLVKMVFHKRIK' A
#
# COMPACT_ATOMS: atom_id res chain seq x y z
N MET A 1 30.21 0.16 0.26
CA MET A 1 29.11 1.06 0.70
C MET A 1 27.68 0.65 0.24
N GLY A 2 27.45 -0.48 -0.46
CA GLY A 2 26.12 -0.80 -1.03
C GLY A 2 25.12 -1.58 -0.16
N LYS A 3 25.54 -2.35 0.86
CA LYS A 3 24.64 -3.28 1.57
C LYS A 3 23.70 -2.63 2.60
N SER A 4 24.07 -1.46 3.15
CA SER A 4 23.30 -0.74 4.18
C SER A 4 22.10 0.02 3.59
N GLN A 5 22.27 0.64 2.42
CA GLN A 5 21.22 1.34 1.67
C GLN A 5 20.13 0.37 1.14
N ALA A 6 20.55 -0.81 0.63
CA ALA A 6 19.63 -1.84 0.16
C ALA A 6 18.75 -2.40 1.29
N LYS A 7 19.33 -2.65 2.48
CA LYS A 7 18.58 -3.07 3.67
C LYS A 7 17.53 -2.03 4.08
N ARG A 8 17.90 -0.74 4.16
CA ARG A 8 16.95 0.35 4.48
C ARG A 8 15.78 0.41 3.50
N THR A 9 16.06 0.26 2.21
CA THR A 9 15.03 0.28 1.16
C THR A 9 14.08 -0.91 1.28
N GLY A 10 14.60 -2.11 1.56
CA GLY A 10 13.78 -3.29 1.83
C GLY A 10 12.84 -3.11 3.02
N TYR A 11 13.34 -2.60 4.15
CA TYR A 11 12.49 -2.32 5.33
C TYR A 11 11.40 -1.29 5.04
N VAL A 12 11.71 -0.22 4.30
CA VAL A 12 10.72 0.81 3.91
C VAL A 12 9.62 0.22 3.03
N ILE A 13 9.97 -0.65 2.08
CA ILE A 13 8.99 -1.34 1.23
C ILE A 13 8.09 -2.25 2.07
N THR A 14 8.66 -3.10 2.92
CA THR A 14 7.90 -4.01 3.77
C THR A 14 6.94 -3.25 4.70
N ILE A 15 7.42 -2.19 5.36
CA ILE A 15 6.58 -1.34 6.23
C ILE A 15 5.46 -0.68 5.43
N SER A 16 5.75 -0.17 4.23
CA SER A 16 4.74 0.46 3.37
C SER A 16 3.65 -0.52 2.96
N ILE A 17 4.01 -1.77 2.63
CA ILE A 17 3.05 -2.83 2.29
C ILE A 17 2.15 -3.17 3.50
N ILE A 18 2.73 -3.32 4.70
CA ILE A 18 1.97 -3.61 5.91
C ILE A 18 0.98 -2.49 6.23
N ILE A 19 1.43 -1.23 6.17
CA ILE A 19 0.57 -0.07 6.41
C ILE A 19 -0.54 0.02 5.35
N THR A 20 -0.19 -0.18 4.08
CA THR A 20 -1.17 -0.21 2.98
C THR A 20 -2.24 -1.27 3.22
N TYR A 21 -1.84 -2.48 3.60
CA TYR A 21 -2.76 -3.57 3.91
C TYR A 21 -3.73 -3.21 5.05
N ILE A 22 -3.22 -2.63 6.14
CA ILE A 22 -4.05 -2.22 7.28
C ILE A 22 -5.06 -1.15 6.85
N ILE A 23 -4.62 -0.13 6.11
CA ILE A 23 -5.50 0.95 5.64
C ILE A 23 -6.58 0.40 4.72
N VAL A 24 -6.20 -0.43 3.74
CA VAL A 24 -7.15 -1.03 2.81
C VAL A 24 -8.18 -1.89 3.56
N LYS A 25 -7.76 -2.69 4.55
CA LYS A 25 -8.66 -3.46 5.41
C LYS A 25 -9.65 -2.58 6.18
N ILE A 26 -9.20 -1.42 6.67
CA ILE A 26 -10.07 -0.45 7.34
C ILE A 26 -11.08 0.12 6.33
N VAL A 27 -10.63 0.49 5.13
CA VAL A 27 -11.51 1.01 4.08
C VAL A 27 -12.59 -0.02 3.72
N TYR A 28 -12.24 -1.29 3.49
CA TYR A 28 -13.25 -2.33 3.22
C TYR A 28 -14.26 -2.48 4.36
N LYS A 29 -13.80 -2.37 5.61
CA LYS A 29 -14.69 -2.45 6.78
C LYS A 29 -15.64 -1.25 6.85
N LEU A 30 -15.18 -0.06 6.44
CA LEU A 30 -15.97 1.18 6.45
C LEU A 30 -16.94 1.27 5.28
N THR A 31 -16.53 0.85 4.09
CA THR A 31 -17.35 0.92 2.87
C THR A 31 -18.25 -0.30 2.69
N GLY A 32 -18.02 -1.38 3.45
CA GLY A 32 -18.65 -2.67 3.22
C GLY A 32 -18.23 -3.34 1.91
N PHE A 33 -17.20 -2.79 1.25
CA PHE A 33 -16.74 -3.28 -0.05
C PHE A 33 -15.95 -4.58 0.15
N TYR A 34 -16.51 -5.68 -0.33
CA TYR A 34 -15.87 -6.99 -0.37
C TYR A 34 -15.86 -7.49 -1.80
N TYR A 35 -14.68 -7.64 -2.38
CA TYR A 35 -14.50 -8.38 -3.62
C TYR A 35 -14.26 -9.86 -3.33
N ASN A 36 -15.06 -10.72 -3.94
CA ASN A 36 -14.83 -12.16 -3.95
C ASN A 36 -14.38 -12.60 -5.35
N PHE A 37 -13.33 -13.42 -5.42
CA PHE A 37 -12.79 -13.94 -6.69
C PHE A 37 -13.79 -14.82 -7.46
N ASP A 38 -14.84 -15.30 -6.80
CA ASP A 38 -15.92 -16.08 -7.42
C ASP A 38 -16.75 -15.28 -8.43
N GLU A 39 -16.69 -13.95 -8.38
CA GLU A 39 -17.41 -13.10 -9.34
C GLU A 39 -16.66 -12.90 -10.67
N GLY A 40 -15.53 -13.59 -10.87
CA GLY A 40 -14.73 -13.57 -12.10
C GLY A 40 -13.62 -12.52 -12.13
N LEU A 41 -12.62 -12.74 -12.99
CA LEU A 41 -11.42 -11.91 -13.13
C LEU A 41 -11.65 -10.57 -13.85
N LEU A 42 -12.68 -10.46 -14.70
CA LEU A 42 -13.05 -9.23 -15.40
C LEU A 42 -14.20 -8.50 -14.71
N ASN A 43 -14.14 -8.43 -13.38
CA ASN A 43 -15.15 -7.76 -12.58
C ASN A 43 -14.71 -6.33 -12.27
N ILE A 44 -15.64 -5.37 -12.40
CA ILE A 44 -15.41 -3.97 -12.02
C ILE A 44 -14.97 -3.84 -10.55
N LYS A 45 -15.41 -4.75 -9.68
CA LYS A 45 -15.00 -4.80 -8.28
C LYS A 45 -13.51 -5.10 -8.14
N LEU A 46 -12.93 -5.98 -8.96
CA LEU A 46 -11.49 -6.26 -8.96
C LEU A 46 -10.70 -5.02 -9.42
N LEU A 47 -11.21 -4.31 -10.43
CA LEU A 47 -10.62 -3.05 -10.90
C LEU A 47 -10.65 -1.97 -9.81
N ILE A 48 -11.77 -1.81 -9.11
CA ILE A 48 -11.90 -0.89 -7.97
C ILE A 48 -10.96 -1.31 -6.83
N ASP A 49 -10.84 -2.61 -6.58
CA ASP A 49 -9.98 -3.18 -5.54
C ASP A 49 -8.51 -2.86 -5.78
N LEU A 50 -8.02 -3.16 -6.99
CA LEU A 50 -6.66 -2.84 -7.42
C LEU A 50 -6.41 -1.32 -7.44
N SER A 51 -7.40 -0.54 -7.89
CA SER A 51 -7.29 0.91 -7.90
C SER A 51 -7.19 1.48 -6.49
N LEU A 52 -7.98 0.98 -5.54
CA LEU A 52 -7.91 1.37 -4.14
C LEU A 52 -6.53 1.02 -3.56
N TRP A 53 -6.04 -0.20 -3.79
CA TRP A 53 -4.71 -0.61 -3.39
C TRP A 53 -3.61 0.30 -3.93
N ALA A 54 -3.67 0.62 -5.24
CA ALA A 54 -2.69 1.49 -5.88
C ALA A 54 -2.70 2.91 -5.29
N VAL A 55 -3.89 3.50 -5.10
CA VAL A 55 -4.05 4.83 -4.52
C VAL A 55 -3.53 4.88 -3.09
N VAL A 56 -3.91 3.91 -2.25
CA VAL A 56 -3.43 3.85 -0.86
C VAL A 56 -1.92 3.64 -0.81
N PHE A 57 -1.37 2.74 -1.64
CA PHE A 57 0.07 2.49 -1.67
C PHE A 57 0.87 3.74 -2.07
N ILE A 58 0.41 4.48 -3.09
CA ILE A 58 1.05 5.74 -3.50
C ILE A 58 1.01 6.77 -2.36
N ALA A 59 -0.14 6.93 -1.70
CA ALA A 59 -0.28 7.85 -0.58
C ALA A 59 0.64 7.47 0.60
N VAL A 60 0.67 6.20 0.99
CA VAL A 60 1.56 5.70 2.05
C VAL A 60 3.02 5.90 1.68
N ASN A 61 3.42 5.52 0.46
CA ASN A 61 4.80 5.68 0.00
C ASN A 61 5.21 7.16 -0.04
N PHE A 62 4.31 8.05 -0.45
CA PHE A 62 4.54 9.49 -0.40
C PHE A 62 4.75 10.00 1.03
N LEU A 63 3.88 9.61 1.97
CA LEU A 63 4.00 9.98 3.39
C LEU A 63 5.28 9.43 4.03
N VAL A 64 5.59 8.15 3.79
CA VAL A 64 6.80 7.50 4.28
C VAL A 64 8.03 8.20 3.73
N LYS A 65 8.10 8.44 2.41
CA LYS A 65 9.20 9.21 1.81
C LYS A 65 9.30 10.60 2.42
N MET A 66 8.19 11.31 2.63
CA MET A 66 8.18 12.63 3.25
C MET A 66 8.78 12.61 4.66
N VAL A 67 8.38 11.65 5.49
CA VAL A 67 8.88 11.49 6.87
C VAL A 67 10.36 11.09 6.89
N PHE A 68 10.77 10.15 6.05
CA PHE A 68 12.15 9.67 6.00
C PHE A 68 13.09 10.67 5.32
N HIS A 69 12.64 11.43 4.32
CA HIS A 69 13.43 12.49 3.69
C HIS A 69 13.67 13.67 4.65
N LYS A 70 12.68 13.97 5.50
CA LYS A 70 12.81 15.01 6.55
C LYS A 70 13.81 14.64 7.66
N ARG A 71 14.18 13.36 7.82
CA ARG A 71 15.16 12.88 8.81
C ARG A 71 16.62 12.83 8.30
N ILE A 72 16.87 13.25 7.05
CA ILE A 72 18.21 13.23 6.43
C ILE A 72 18.72 14.67 6.14
N LYS A 73 17.95 15.71 6.45
CA LYS A 73 18.44 17.08 6.61
C LYS A 73 18.64 17.39 8.09
#